data_AF-A0A5R9PYP8-F1
#
_entry.id   AF-A0A5R9PYP8-F1
#
_cell.length_a   1.000
_cell.length_b   1.000
_cell.length_c   1.000
_cell.angle_alpha   90.00
_cell.angle_beta   90.00
_cell.angle_gamma   90.00
#
_symmetry.space_group_name_H-M   'P 1'
#
loop_
_entity.id
_entity.type
_entity.pdbx_description
1 polymer ?
#
loop_
_entity_poly.entity_id
_entity_poly.type
_entity_poly.pdbx_seq_one_letter_code
_entity_poly.pdbx_strand_id
1 'polypeptide(L)'
;MNQLTLENIIAKRHWLGLFAIAVSIIAWTVELMGAVYICPYCRTQRTVIGLLGIIMILPFVHHFLTKYLALVLGFFGAVVAANQHFMGWKKISAGKFSFNENIFIDPFLLSGGALFFIIGLTALILHTQKPSS
;
A
#
# COMPACT_ATOMS: atom_id res chain seq x y z
N MET A 1 -23.08 8.23 -15.46
CA MET A 1 -21.89 7.36 -15.70
C MET A 1 -21.34 6.93 -14.35
N ASN A 2 -21.20 5.62 -14.12
CA ASN A 2 -20.80 5.07 -12.82
C ASN A 2 -19.30 5.35 -12.55
N GLN A 3 -18.98 6.08 -11.48
CA GLN A 3 -17.62 6.54 -11.19
C GLN A 3 -16.66 5.41 -10.77
N LEU A 4 -17.20 4.25 -10.39
CA LEU A 4 -16.47 3.11 -9.81
C LEU A 4 -16.08 2.02 -10.83
N THR A 5 -16.09 2.32 -12.14
CA THR A 5 -15.63 1.36 -13.15
C THR A 5 -14.10 1.27 -13.16
N LEU A 6 -13.57 0.06 -13.40
CA LEU A 6 -12.12 -0.20 -13.47
C LEU A 6 -11.42 0.73 -14.47
N GLU A 7 -12.02 0.95 -15.64
CA GLU A 7 -11.51 1.86 -16.68
C GLU A 7 -11.30 3.28 -16.17
N ASN A 8 -12.26 3.83 -15.41
CA ASN A 8 -12.16 5.18 -14.85
C ASN A 8 -11.06 5.29 -13.79
N ILE A 9 -10.85 4.21 -13.02
CA ILE A 9 -9.80 4.15 -12.00
C ILE A 9 -8.42 4.05 -12.68
N ILE A 10 -8.28 3.23 -13.71
CA ILE A 10 -7.04 3.12 -14.51
C ILE A 10 -6.73 4.44 -15.24
N ALA A 11 -7.74 5.16 -15.75
CA ALA A 11 -7.55 6.47 -16.35
C ALA A 11 -6.93 7.48 -15.36
N LYS A 12 -7.23 7.34 -14.07
CA LYS A 12 -6.68 8.17 -12.98
C LYS A 12 -5.43 7.56 -12.33
N ARG A 13 -4.81 6.52 -12.91
CA ARG A 13 -3.67 5.81 -12.30
C ARG A 13 -2.50 6.71 -11.92
N HIS A 14 -2.22 7.77 -12.70
CA HIS A 14 -1.11 8.67 -12.40
C HIS A 14 -1.34 9.42 -11.09
N TRP A 15 -2.57 9.88 -10.85
CA TRP A 15 -2.96 10.52 -9.60
C TRP A 15 -2.91 9.54 -8.43
N LEU A 16 -3.33 8.29 -8.63
CA LEU A 16 -3.24 7.24 -7.61
C LEU A 16 -1.79 6.91 -7.26
N GLY A 17 -0.91 6.82 -8.27
CA GLY A 17 0.51 6.59 -8.07
C GLY A 17 1.19 7.75 -7.33
N LEU A 18 0.93 9.00 -7.75
CA LEU A 18 1.42 10.20 -7.05
C LEU A 18 0.92 10.26 -5.61
N PHE A 19 -0.35 9.93 -5.38
CA PHE A 19 -0.91 9.86 -4.04
C PHE A 19 -0.19 8.81 -3.18
N ALA A 20 0.04 7.61 -3.69
CA ALA A 20 0.77 6.56 -2.99
C ALA A 20 2.22 6.97 -2.64
N ILE A 21 2.91 7.63 -3.58
CA ILE A 21 4.24 8.20 -3.34
C ILE A 21 4.20 9.25 -2.24
N ALA A 22 3.25 10.18 -2.28
CA ALA A 22 3.10 11.22 -1.26
C ALA A 22 2.86 10.62 0.13
N VAL A 23 1.96 9.63 0.24
CA VAL A 23 1.71 8.90 1.50
C VAL A 23 2.99 8.22 2.01
N SER A 24 3.74 7.56 1.14
CA SER A 24 5.01 6.91 1.50
C SER A 24 6.04 7.91 2.03
N ILE A 25 6.21 9.05 1.35
CA ILE A 25 7.14 10.11 1.75
C ILE A 25 6.73 10.68 3.11
N ILE A 26 5.45 11.04 3.29
CA ILE A 26 4.95 11.58 4.56
C ILE A 26 5.19 10.57 5.69
N ALA A 27 4.88 9.29 5.48
CA ALA A 27 5.09 8.23 6.47
C ALA A 27 6.57 8.01 6.83
N TRP A 28 7.48 8.18 5.87
CA TRP A 28 8.93 8.16 6.13
C TRP A 28 9.38 9.39 6.91
N THR A 29 8.96 10.59 6.49
CA THR A 29 9.31 11.86 7.14
C THR A 29 8.87 11.87 8.60
N VAL A 30 7.64 11.46 8.89
CA VAL A 30 7.10 11.40 10.25
C VAL A 30 7.93 10.48 11.16
N GLU A 31 8.38 9.33 10.67
CA GLU A 31 9.28 8.46 11.46
C GLU A 31 10.68 9.08 11.62
N LEU A 32 11.25 9.64 10.55
CA LEU A 32 12.60 10.25 10.60
C LEU A 32 12.65 11.48 11.54
N MET A 33 11.52 12.17 11.71
CA MET A 33 11.35 13.23 12.70
C MET A 33 11.20 12.71 14.14
N GLY A 34 11.16 11.39 14.36
CA GLY A 34 10.99 10.78 15.67
C GLY A 34 9.57 10.87 16.23
N ALA A 35 8.58 11.25 15.42
CA ALA A 35 7.19 11.42 15.87
C ALA A 35 6.44 10.08 16.01
N VAL A 36 6.97 8.98 15.48
CA VAL A 36 6.42 7.63 15.59
C VAL A 36 7.54 6.64 15.91
N TYR A 37 7.20 5.60 16.68
CA TYR A 37 8.13 4.53 17.02
C TYR A 37 8.61 3.76 15.78
N ILE A 38 9.80 3.17 15.88
CA ILE A 38 10.38 2.38 14.80
C ILE A 38 9.65 1.03 14.70
N CYS A 39 9.02 0.80 13.56
CA CYS A 39 8.20 -0.38 13.30
C CYS A 39 8.70 -1.10 12.03
N PRO A 40 9.33 -2.29 12.13
CA PRO A 40 9.90 -2.96 10.96
C PRO A 40 8.84 -3.32 9.91
N TYR A 41 7.66 -3.75 10.34
CA TYR A 41 6.52 -4.00 9.44
C TYR A 41 6.10 -2.73 8.68
N CYS A 42 6.01 -1.62 9.40
CA CYS A 42 5.60 -0.32 8.86
C CYS A 42 6.63 0.22 7.87
N ARG A 43 7.95 0.06 8.16
CA ARG A 43 9.04 0.43 7.23
C ARG A 43 8.91 -0.30 5.90
N THR A 44 8.66 -1.60 5.95
CA THR A 44 8.48 -2.41 4.76
C THR A 44 7.22 -1.99 3.99
N GLN A 45 6.09 -1.82 4.68
CA GLN A 45 4.83 -1.41 4.07
C GLN A 45 4.93 -0.07 3.33
N ARG A 46 5.42 0.98 3.99
CA ARG A 46 5.55 2.30 3.35
C ARG A 46 6.53 2.29 2.17
N THR A 47 7.59 1.49 2.25
CA THR A 47 8.55 1.35 1.14
C THR A 47 7.89 0.66 -0.05
N VAL A 48 7.16 -0.44 0.17
CA VAL A 48 6.43 -1.13 -0.89
C VAL A 48 5.37 -0.23 -1.51
N ILE A 49 4.60 0.52 -0.71
CA ILE A 49 3.61 1.49 -1.22
C ILE A 49 4.29 2.53 -2.13
N GLY A 50 5.42 3.09 -1.71
CA GLY A 50 6.18 4.05 -2.51
C GLY A 50 6.68 3.46 -3.83
N LEU A 51 7.27 2.26 -3.80
CA LEU A 51 7.76 1.57 -5.00
C LEU A 51 6.63 1.21 -5.98
N LEU A 52 5.50 0.69 -5.48
CA LEU A 52 4.32 0.42 -6.31
C LEU A 52 3.74 1.71 -6.89
N GLY A 53 3.73 2.80 -6.11
CA GLY A 53 3.34 4.13 -6.59
C GLY A 53 4.22 4.62 -7.74
N ILE A 54 5.55 4.45 -7.64
CA ILE A 54 6.49 4.76 -8.72
C ILE A 54 6.20 3.88 -9.94
N ILE A 55 6.04 2.57 -9.76
CA ILE A 55 5.75 1.65 -10.87
C ILE A 55 4.46 2.05 -11.61
N MET A 56 3.42 2.46 -10.88
CA MET A 56 2.13 2.85 -11.45
C MET A 56 2.23 4.01 -12.45
N ILE A 57 3.15 4.95 -12.24
CA ILE A 57 3.29 6.15 -13.06
C ILE A 57 4.26 5.97 -14.24
N LEU A 58 4.99 4.85 -14.31
CA LEU A 58 5.95 4.61 -15.39
C LEU A 58 5.23 4.40 -16.73
N PRO A 59 5.76 4.92 -17.85
CA PRO A 59 5.16 4.75 -19.16
C PRO A 59 5.14 3.27 -19.61
N PHE A 60 6.06 2.47 -19.09
CA PHE A 60 6.21 1.05 -19.35
C PHE A 60 5.56 0.13 -18.29
N VAL A 61 4.62 0.64 -17.50
CA VAL A 61 3.84 -0.15 -16.50
C VAL A 61 3.13 -1.36 -17.10
N HIS A 62 2.81 -1.32 -18.39
CA HIS A 62 2.11 -2.37 -19.12
C HIS A 62 3.02 -3.57 -19.50
N HIS A 63 4.35 -3.43 -19.44
CA HIS A 63 5.28 -4.50 -19.78
C HIS A 63 5.27 -5.62 -18.72
N PHE A 64 5.47 -6.86 -19.18
CA PHE A 64 5.48 -8.04 -18.31
C PHE A 64 6.48 -7.94 -17.15
N LEU A 65 7.71 -7.52 -17.43
CA LEU A 65 8.76 -7.41 -16.39
C LEU A 65 8.35 -6.43 -15.28
N THR A 66 7.75 -5.30 -15.64
CA THR A 66 7.23 -4.31 -14.70
C THR A 66 6.10 -4.87 -13.84
N LYS A 67 5.16 -5.59 -14.48
CA LYS A 67 4.05 -6.27 -13.78
C LYS A 67 4.54 -7.36 -12.84
N TYR A 68 5.55 -8.14 -13.26
CA TYR A 68 6.16 -9.17 -12.44
C TYR A 68 6.86 -8.57 -11.23
N LEU A 69 7.64 -7.50 -11.40
CA LEU A 69 8.27 -6.78 -10.30
C LEU A 69 7.22 -6.23 -9.31
N ALA A 70 6.15 -5.62 -9.84
CA ALA A 70 5.04 -5.15 -9.02
C ALA A 70 4.33 -6.28 -8.26
N LEU A 71 4.21 -7.46 -8.87
CA LEU A 71 3.63 -8.64 -8.22
C LEU A 71 4.52 -9.14 -7.07
N VAL A 72 5.83 -9.22 -7.26
CA VAL A 72 6.78 -9.63 -6.21
C VAL A 72 6.75 -8.65 -5.03
N LEU A 73 6.86 -7.35 -5.31
CA LEU A 73 6.81 -6.30 -4.28
C LEU A 73 5.45 -6.28 -3.57
N GLY A 74 4.37 -6.35 -4.33
CA GLY A 74 3.00 -6.38 -3.84
C GLY A 74 2.73 -7.57 -2.93
N PHE A 75 3.10 -8.77 -3.38
CA PHE A 75 2.95 -9.99 -2.60
C PHE A 75 3.74 -9.91 -1.28
N PHE A 76 5.03 -9.51 -1.34
CA PHE A 76 5.84 -9.34 -0.14
C PHE A 76 5.23 -8.34 0.84
N GLY A 77 4.85 -7.16 0.35
CA GLY A 77 4.23 -6.13 1.18
C GLY A 77 2.89 -6.56 1.79
N ALA A 78 2.06 -7.26 1.01
CA ALA A 78 0.78 -7.79 1.48
C ALA A 78 0.97 -8.86 2.56
N VAL A 79 1.94 -9.76 2.41
CA VAL A 79 2.28 -10.75 3.45
C VAL A 79 2.72 -10.06 4.74
N VAL A 80 3.58 -9.05 4.65
CA VAL A 80 4.05 -8.29 5.82
C VAL A 80 2.91 -7.54 6.51
N ALA A 81 2.03 -6.90 5.72
CA ALA A 81 0.87 -6.19 6.24
C ALA A 81 -0.16 -7.14 6.86
N ALA A 82 -0.46 -8.26 6.21
CA ALA A 82 -1.35 -9.29 6.71
C ALA A 82 -0.85 -9.89 8.03
N ASN A 83 0.44 -10.17 8.14
CA ASN A 83 1.04 -10.65 9.40
C ASN A 83 0.88 -9.63 10.52
N GLN A 84 1.16 -8.34 10.28
CA GLN A 84 0.96 -7.30 11.29
C GLN A 84 -0.51 -7.16 11.69
N HIS A 85 -1.41 -7.16 10.71
CA HIS A 85 -2.85 -7.04 10.94
C HIS A 85 -3.39 -8.25 11.72
N PHE A 86 -2.93 -9.46 11.37
CA PHE A 86 -3.28 -10.69 12.07
C PHE A 86 -2.79 -10.73 13.52
N MET A 87 -1.66 -10.08 13.84
CA MET A 87 -1.27 -9.91 15.25
C MET A 87 -2.30 -9.11 16.06
N GLY A 88 -2.97 -8.13 15.44
CA GLY A 88 -4.08 -7.43 16.07
C GLY A 88 -5.27 -8.36 16.31
N TRP A 89 -5.67 -9.14 15.29
CA TRP A 89 -6.70 -10.18 15.44
C TRP A 89 -6.36 -11.20 16.53
N LYS A 90 -5.10 -11.61 16.65
CA LYS A 90 -4.63 -12.51 17.72
C LYS A 90 -4.84 -11.89 19.10
N LYS A 91 -4.57 -10.59 19.27
CA LYS A 91 -4.83 -9.87 20.53
C LYS A 91 -6.32 -9.76 20.83
N ILE A 92 -7.15 -9.53 19.80
CA ILE A 92 -8.63 -9.48 19.93
C ILE A 92 -9.14 -10.82 20.44
N SER A 93 -8.73 -11.92 19.80
CA SER A 93 -9.12 -13.28 20.19
C SER A 93 -8.65 -13.65 21.60
N ALA A 94 -7.50 -13.12 22.05
CA ALA A 94 -6.99 -13.34 23.40
C ALA A 94 -7.63 -12.45 24.47
N GLY A 95 -8.58 -11.57 24.13
CA GLY A 95 -9.17 -10.60 25.06
C GLY A 95 -8.19 -9.54 25.58
N LYS A 96 -7.04 -9.37 24.92
CA LYS A 96 -5.95 -8.45 25.31
C LYS A 96 -5.80 -7.27 24.33
N PHE A 97 -6.81 -7.05 23.51
CA PHE A 97 -6.77 -5.97 22.53
C PHE A 97 -7.11 -4.65 23.21
N SER A 98 -6.24 -3.68 22.98
CA SER A 98 -6.49 -2.28 23.23
C SER A 98 -5.99 -1.51 22.02
N PHE A 99 -6.75 -0.51 21.60
CA PHE A 99 -6.25 0.48 20.66
C PHE A 99 -5.10 1.26 21.29
N ASN A 100 -4.21 1.75 20.44
CA ASN A 100 -3.24 2.75 20.85
C ASN A 100 -3.97 4.00 21.37
N GLU A 101 -3.40 4.65 22.40
CA GLU A 101 -3.91 5.93 22.93
C GLU A 101 -4.12 6.95 21.82
N ASN A 102 -3.20 6.98 20.85
CA ASN A 102 -3.40 7.70 19.60
C ASN A 102 -3.83 6.73 18.50
N ILE A 103 -5.14 6.75 18.20
CA ILE A 103 -5.77 5.89 17.20
C ILE A 103 -5.18 6.07 15.79
N PHE A 104 -4.65 7.24 15.44
CA PHE A 104 -4.09 7.51 14.12
C PHE A 104 -2.78 6.76 13.85
N ILE A 105 -2.07 6.36 14.91
CA ILE A 105 -0.83 5.58 14.82
C ILE A 105 -1.03 4.13 15.28
N ASP A 106 -2.29 3.70 15.36
CA ASP A 106 -2.63 2.36 15.80
C ASP A 106 -2.09 1.29 14.81
N PRO A 107 -1.28 0.32 15.28
CA PRO A 107 -0.66 -0.67 14.39
C PRO A 107 -1.68 -1.56 13.67
N PHE A 108 -2.85 -1.81 14.24
CA PHE A 108 -3.87 -2.66 13.65
C PHE A 108 -4.61 -1.94 12.52
N LEU A 109 -4.98 -0.67 12.73
CA LEU A 109 -5.60 0.17 11.71
C LEU A 109 -4.64 0.48 10.56
N LEU A 110 -3.40 0.88 10.87
CA LEU A 110 -2.39 1.20 9.86
C LEU A 110 -2.04 -0.02 8.99
N SER A 111 -1.87 -1.21 9.59
CA SER A 111 -1.59 -2.42 8.81
C SER A 111 -2.77 -2.86 7.94
N GLY A 112 -4.01 -2.67 8.40
CA GLY A 112 -5.20 -2.91 7.58
C GLY A 112 -5.28 -1.97 6.37
N GLY A 113 -5.03 -0.67 6.60
CA GLY A 113 -4.97 0.34 5.54
C GLY A 113 -3.84 0.09 4.55
N ALA A 114 -2.64 -0.26 5.05
CA ALA A 114 -1.50 -0.60 4.21
C ALA A 114 -1.77 -1.86 3.37
N LEU A 115 -2.38 -2.89 3.95
CA LEU A 115 -2.77 -4.10 3.23
C LEU A 115 -3.73 -3.78 2.07
N PHE A 116 -4.76 -2.98 2.35
CA PHE A 116 -5.71 -2.52 1.34
C PHE A 116 -5.01 -1.75 0.21
N PHE A 117 -4.13 -0.80 0.56
CA PHE A 117 -3.38 -0.01 -0.42
C PHE A 117 -2.47 -0.86 -1.30
N ILE A 118 -1.69 -1.76 -0.69
CA ILE A 118 -0.74 -2.61 -1.42
C ILE A 118 -1.49 -3.51 -2.40
N ILE A 119 -2.56 -4.20 -1.96
CA ILE A 119 -3.38 -5.05 -2.84
C ILE A 119 -4.00 -4.23 -3.97
N GLY A 120 -4.59 -3.07 -3.65
CA GLY A 120 -5.22 -2.20 -4.65
C GLY A 120 -4.24 -1.71 -5.71
N LEU A 121 -3.06 -1.22 -5.29
CA LEU A 121 -2.01 -0.76 -6.21
C LEU A 121 -1.51 -1.89 -7.10
N THR A 122 -1.21 -3.07 -6.53
CA THR A 122 -0.77 -4.23 -7.29
C THR A 122 -1.83 -4.65 -8.30
N ALA A 123 -3.10 -4.77 -7.90
CA ALA A 123 -4.19 -5.13 -8.79
C ALA A 123 -4.32 -4.15 -9.96
N LEU A 124 -4.26 -2.84 -9.69
CA LEU A 124 -4.34 -1.80 -10.73
C LEU A 124 -3.16 -1.84 -11.71
N ILE A 125 -1.94 -2.09 -11.24
CA ILE A 125 -0.77 -2.27 -12.12
C ILE A 125 -0.97 -3.47 -13.06
N LEU A 126 -1.47 -4.60 -12.53
CA LEU A 126 -1.69 -5.81 -13.33
C LEU A 126 -2.78 -5.62 -14.39
N HIS A 127 -3.86 -4.90 -14.05
CA HIS A 127 -4.97 -4.63 -14.97
C HIS A 127 -4.69 -3.51 -15.96
N THR A 128 -3.62 -2.73 -15.76
CA THR A 128 -3.24 -1.68 -16.70
C THR A 128 -2.78 -2.29 -18.03
N GLN A 129 -3.48 -1.94 -19.11
CA GLN A 129 -3.17 -2.39 -20.46
C GLN A 129 -2.40 -1.33 -21.25
N LYS A 130 -1.78 -1.75 -22.36
CA LYS A 130 -1.25 -0.81 -23.35
C LYS A 130 -2.45 -0.09 -24.01
N PRO A 131 -2.42 1.25 -24.16
CA PRO A 131 -3.46 1.94 -24.90
C PRO A 131 -3.50 1.39 -26.34
N SER A 132 -4.70 1.02 -26.82
CA SER A 132 -4.90 0.66 -28.22
C SER A 132 -4.63 1.89 -29.07
N SER A 133 -3.59 1.83 -29.90
CA SER A 133 -3.27 2.83 -30.93
C SER A 133 -4.36 2.94 -31.96
#